data_AF-A0A5C4JVR6-F1
#
_entry.id   AF-A0A5C4JVR6-F1
#
_cell.length_a   1.000
_cell.length_b   1.000
_cell.length_c   1.000
_cell.angle_alpha   90.00
_cell.angle_beta   90.00
_cell.angle_gamma   90.00
#
_symmetry.space_group_name_H-M   'P 1'
#
loop_
_entity.id
_entity.type
_entity.pdbx_description
1 polymer ?
#
loop_
_entity_poly.entity_id
_entity_poly.type
_entity_poly.pdbx_seq_one_letter_code
_entity_poly.pdbx_strand_id
1 'polypeptide(L)'
;MKKSFIVLSVCAALIVTGFIQPFALGPPEHRADGLVGAAYFLVWSAPLLPAAAILTRSLMHRPASPAQIWPIAIIVFLAGLFLTLLCLAFASTLSRPLLLTQGSLLSVAVASGVLCLAIREERSRIARLAISGMAVSAAAAIWSLLSVPAVVFQANQTAAGAPFCIAHHHSSSAIGSLWNLRGFAFYTTASGYKSTSDWYFHGILVVDGDDGPRYFNWSPRHFRFDRIDHPERFIAPLKNLCTPSSAFWAEL
;
A
#
# COMPACT_ATOMS: atom_id res chain seq x y z
N MET A 1 -24.69 16.35 -11.10
CA MET A 1 -23.40 15.76 -11.53
C MET A 1 -22.17 16.43 -10.90
N LYS A 2 -22.11 17.76 -10.81
CA LYS A 2 -20.90 18.47 -10.33
C LYS A 2 -20.43 18.03 -8.93
N LYS A 3 -21.34 17.83 -7.97
CA LYS A 3 -20.99 17.41 -6.60
C LYS A 3 -20.41 16.00 -6.55
N SER A 4 -21.07 15.02 -7.19
CA SER A 4 -20.56 13.65 -7.26
C SER A 4 -19.22 13.56 -7.98
N PHE A 5 -19.01 14.39 -9.01
CA PHE A 5 -17.72 14.44 -9.72
C PHE A 5 -16.57 14.90 -8.82
N ILE A 6 -16.78 15.93 -7.99
CA ILE A 6 -15.77 16.39 -7.02
C ILE A 6 -15.44 15.28 -6.03
N VAL A 7 -16.46 14.64 -5.45
CA VAL A 7 -16.26 13.54 -4.48
C VAL A 7 -15.47 12.39 -5.10
N LEU A 8 -15.84 11.96 -6.31
CA LEU A 8 -15.14 10.90 -7.03
C LEU A 8 -13.69 11.27 -7.32
N SER A 9 -13.43 12.52 -7.73
CA SER A 9 -12.08 13.02 -8.02
C SER A 9 -11.21 13.03 -6.76
N VAL A 10 -11.75 13.47 -5.63
CA VAL A 10 -11.06 13.41 -4.33
C VAL A 10 -10.78 11.96 -3.94
N CYS A 11 -11.76 11.06 -4.07
CA CYS A 11 -11.56 9.64 -3.78
C CYS A 11 -10.46 9.04 -4.67
N ALA A 12 -10.44 9.35 -5.96
CA ALA A 12 -9.41 8.86 -6.88
C ALA A 12 -8.01 9.40 -6.53
N ALA A 13 -7.89 10.69 -6.21
CA ALA A 13 -6.62 11.26 -5.77
C ALA A 13 -6.11 10.58 -4.48
N LEU A 14 -7.00 10.32 -3.52
CA LEU A 14 -6.68 9.55 -2.31
C LEU A 14 -6.24 8.13 -2.66
N ILE A 15 -6.98 7.41 -3.51
CA ILE A 15 -6.62 6.05 -3.94
C ILE A 15 -5.24 6.03 -4.60
N VAL A 16 -4.96 6.95 -5.52
CA VAL A 16 -3.64 7.05 -6.16
C VAL A 16 -2.56 7.21 -5.09
N THR A 17 -2.67 8.23 -4.24
CA THR A 17 -1.63 8.56 -3.25
C THR A 17 -1.47 7.50 -2.16
N GLY A 18 -2.55 6.85 -1.74
CA GLY A 18 -2.55 5.85 -0.67
C GLY A 18 -2.13 4.45 -1.11
N PHE A 19 -2.38 4.06 -2.38
CA PHE A 19 -2.10 2.72 -2.91
C PHE A 19 -0.86 2.64 -3.80
N ILE A 20 -0.43 3.75 -4.41
CA ILE A 20 0.75 3.73 -5.28
C ILE A 20 1.96 3.23 -4.48
N GLN A 21 2.66 2.26 -5.06
CA GLN A 21 3.87 1.72 -4.45
C GLN A 21 5.08 2.52 -4.90
N PRO A 22 6.09 2.73 -4.04
CA PRO A 22 7.37 3.26 -4.46
C PRO A 22 7.86 2.43 -5.65
N PHE A 23 8.15 3.09 -6.77
CA PHE A 23 8.72 2.39 -7.92
C PHE A 23 10.16 2.03 -7.54
N ALA A 24 10.39 0.77 -7.16
CA ALA A 24 11.74 0.31 -6.88
C ALA A 24 12.54 0.33 -8.20
N LEU A 25 13.30 1.40 -8.41
CA LEU A 25 14.38 1.46 -9.39
C LEU A 25 15.56 0.62 -8.88
N GLY A 26 15.33 -0.68 -8.67
CA GLY A 26 16.40 -1.63 -8.37
C GLY A 26 17.31 -1.86 -9.59
N PRO A 27 18.53 -2.39 -9.40
CA PRO A 27 19.53 -2.50 -10.46
C PRO A 27 19.04 -3.35 -11.65
N PRO A 28 19.57 -3.10 -12.86
CA PRO A 28 18.96 -3.50 -14.14
C PRO A 28 19.04 -5.00 -14.48
N GLU A 29 19.61 -5.84 -13.61
CA GLU A 29 20.04 -7.20 -13.97
C GLU A 29 18.90 -8.22 -14.13
N HIS A 30 17.68 -7.89 -13.68
CA HIS A 30 16.48 -8.70 -13.87
C HIS A 30 15.31 -7.89 -14.44
N ARG A 31 15.58 -6.95 -15.36
CA ARG A 31 14.51 -6.46 -16.25
C ARG A 31 13.95 -7.67 -16.98
N ALA A 32 12.79 -8.13 -16.55
CA ALA A 32 12.12 -9.22 -17.21
C ALA A 32 11.69 -8.74 -18.61
N ASP A 33 12.44 -9.16 -19.62
CA ASP A 33 12.21 -8.78 -21.01
C ASP A 33 10.76 -9.06 -21.43
N GLY A 34 10.16 -8.14 -22.19
CA GLY A 34 8.84 -8.32 -22.80
C GLY A 34 7.66 -8.34 -21.81
N LEU A 35 6.93 -9.45 -21.77
CA LEU A 35 5.59 -9.58 -21.19
C LEU A 35 5.54 -9.41 -19.67
N VAL A 36 6.56 -9.87 -18.95
CA VAL A 36 6.60 -9.82 -17.48
C VAL A 36 6.79 -8.38 -16.99
N GLY A 37 7.68 -7.61 -17.64
CA GLY A 37 7.83 -6.18 -17.37
C GLY A 37 6.55 -5.39 -17.65
N ALA A 38 5.85 -5.71 -18.75
CA ALA A 38 4.56 -5.09 -19.07
C ALA A 38 3.47 -5.41 -18.02
N ALA A 39 3.38 -6.68 -17.59
CA ALA A 39 2.45 -7.09 -16.54
C ALA A 39 2.74 -6.40 -15.21
N TYR A 40 4.02 -6.30 -14.83
CA TYR A 40 4.44 -5.57 -13.63
C TYR A 40 4.05 -4.09 -13.69
N PHE A 41 4.34 -3.42 -14.82
CA PHE A 41 3.98 -2.01 -15.01
C PHE A 41 2.46 -1.80 -14.97
N LEU A 42 1.69 -2.72 -15.54
CA LEU A 42 0.23 -2.68 -15.50
C LEU A 42 -0.31 -2.80 -14.07
N VAL A 43 0.23 -3.71 -13.26
CA VAL A 43 -0.14 -3.85 -11.85
C VAL A 43 0.27 -2.61 -11.05
N TRP A 44 1.49 -2.10 -11.27
CA TRP A 44 1.99 -0.92 -10.58
C TRP A 44 1.17 0.35 -10.89
N SER A 45 0.71 0.50 -12.14
CA SER A 45 -0.10 1.64 -12.58
C SER A 45 -1.59 1.50 -12.25
N ALA A 46 -2.06 0.35 -11.75
CA ALA A 46 -3.46 0.10 -11.45
C ALA A 46 -4.13 1.18 -10.54
N PRO A 47 -3.46 1.76 -9.53
CA PRO A 47 -4.03 2.86 -8.73
C PRO A 47 -4.42 4.11 -9.52
N LEU A 48 -3.87 4.30 -10.73
CA LEU A 48 -4.19 5.43 -11.61
C LEU A 48 -5.50 5.24 -12.38
N LEU A 49 -5.97 4.00 -12.53
CA LEU A 49 -7.13 3.66 -13.35
C LEU A 49 -8.44 4.32 -12.89
N PRO A 50 -8.76 4.44 -11.58
CA PRO A 50 -9.95 5.16 -11.15
C PRO A 50 -9.94 6.64 -11.57
N ALA A 51 -8.78 7.29 -11.48
CA ALA A 51 -8.62 8.69 -11.88
C ALA A 51 -8.79 8.84 -13.41
N ALA A 52 -8.16 7.94 -14.18
CA ALA A 52 -8.31 7.90 -15.63
C ALA A 52 -9.77 7.68 -16.05
N ALA A 53 -10.51 6.81 -15.35
CA ALA A 53 -11.92 6.54 -15.63
C ALA A 53 -12.80 7.75 -15.33
N ILE A 54 -12.55 8.48 -14.23
CA ILE A 54 -13.27 9.72 -13.91
C ILE A 54 -12.97 10.81 -14.94
N LEU A 55 -11.72 10.97 -15.33
CA LEU A 55 -11.33 11.93 -16.37
C LEU A 55 -12.01 11.58 -17.69
N THR A 56 -11.95 10.33 -18.11
CA THR A 56 -12.63 9.83 -19.31
C THR A 56 -14.13 10.12 -19.24
N ARG A 57 -14.77 9.83 -18.10
CA ARG A 57 -16.20 10.10 -17.90
C ARG A 57 -16.53 11.59 -18.04
N SER A 58 -15.65 12.50 -17.62
CA SER A 58 -15.87 13.95 -17.75
C SER A 58 -15.81 14.44 -19.20
N LEU A 59 -15.01 13.76 -20.03
CA LEU A 59 -14.82 14.07 -21.45
C LEU A 59 -15.91 13.44 -22.34
N MET A 60 -16.58 12.39 -21.86
CA MET A 60 -17.64 11.72 -22.61
C MET A 60 -18.94 12.55 -22.65
N HIS A 61 -19.40 12.89 -23.87
CA HIS A 61 -20.71 13.51 -24.08
C HIS A 61 -21.89 12.60 -23.71
N ARG A 62 -21.73 11.28 -23.92
CA ARG A 62 -22.75 10.27 -23.59
C ARG A 62 -22.13 9.19 -22.71
N PRO A 63 -22.75 8.82 -21.57
CA PRO A 63 -22.26 7.73 -20.72
C PRO A 63 -22.28 6.40 -21.48
N ALA A 64 -21.34 5.53 -21.14
CA ALA A 64 -21.29 4.18 -21.70
C ALA A 64 -22.55 3.39 -21.36
N SER A 65 -22.89 2.39 -22.19
CA SER A 65 -24.04 1.52 -21.93
C SER A 65 -23.80 0.69 -20.67
N PRO A 66 -24.71 0.69 -19.69
CA PRO A 66 -24.62 -0.18 -18.52
C PRO A 66 -24.40 -1.65 -18.87
N ALA A 67 -25.05 -2.14 -19.93
CA ALA A 67 -24.94 -3.54 -20.35
C ALA A 67 -23.52 -3.93 -20.78
N GLN A 68 -22.73 -2.98 -21.27
CA GLN A 68 -21.32 -3.20 -21.67
C GLN A 68 -20.36 -3.03 -20.49
N ILE A 69 -20.61 -2.03 -19.64
CA ILE A 69 -19.70 -1.68 -18.53
C ILE A 69 -19.78 -2.68 -17.37
N TRP A 70 -20.96 -3.25 -17.10
CA TRP A 70 -21.15 -4.22 -16.00
C TRP A 70 -20.24 -5.45 -16.11
N PRO A 71 -20.22 -6.17 -17.25
CA PRO A 71 -19.30 -7.30 -17.43
C PRO A 71 -17.83 -6.90 -17.28
N ILE A 72 -17.43 -5.74 -17.81
CA ILE A 72 -16.04 -5.26 -17.73
C ILE A 72 -15.65 -4.99 -16.28
N ALA A 73 -16.51 -4.32 -15.50
CA ALA A 73 -16.26 -4.06 -14.09
C ALA A 73 -16.11 -5.35 -13.28
N ILE A 74 -16.94 -6.37 -13.56
CA ILE A 74 -16.85 -7.69 -12.93
C ILE A 74 -15.55 -8.40 -13.31
N ILE A 75 -15.19 -8.42 -14.60
CA ILE A 75 -13.95 -9.04 -15.08
C ILE A 75 -12.74 -8.39 -14.43
N VAL A 76 -12.68 -7.06 -14.39
CA VAL A 76 -11.58 -6.31 -13.78
C VAL A 76 -11.48 -6.59 -12.28
N PHE A 77 -12.62 -6.63 -11.58
CA PHE A 77 -12.67 -7.00 -10.16
C PHE A 77 -12.13 -8.41 -9.93
N LEU A 78 -12.61 -9.40 -10.69
CA LEU A 78 -12.21 -10.80 -10.55
C LEU A 78 -10.74 -11.00 -10.92
N ALA A 79 -10.25 -10.34 -11.97
CA ALA A 79 -8.84 -10.39 -12.36
C ALA A 79 -7.94 -9.81 -11.27
N GLY A 80 -8.30 -8.66 -10.68
CA GLY A 80 -7.55 -8.06 -9.58
C GLY A 80 -7.54 -8.95 -8.32
N LEU A 81 -8.67 -9.57 -7.98
CA LEU A 81 -8.75 -10.55 -6.90
C LEU A 81 -7.89 -11.78 -7.18
N PHE A 82 -7.94 -12.31 -8.39
CA PHE A 82 -7.12 -13.46 -8.79
C PHE A 82 -5.63 -13.16 -8.64
N LEU A 83 -5.18 -11.99 -9.12
CA LEU A 83 -3.79 -11.54 -8.94
C LEU A 83 -3.43 -11.39 -7.46
N THR A 84 -4.34 -10.84 -6.65
CA THR A 84 -4.14 -10.72 -5.20
C THR A 84 -3.95 -12.10 -4.56
N LEU A 85 -4.80 -13.07 -4.90
CA LEU A 85 -4.70 -14.45 -4.40
C LEU A 85 -3.41 -15.14 -4.86
N LEU A 86 -3.00 -14.90 -6.11
CA LEU A 86 -1.73 -15.40 -6.62
C LEU A 86 -0.55 -14.83 -5.83
N CYS A 87 -0.52 -13.52 -5.57
CA CYS A 87 0.52 -12.89 -4.76
C CYS A 87 0.51 -13.41 -3.30
N LEU A 88 -0.67 -13.66 -2.73
CA LEU A 88 -0.81 -14.23 -1.37
C LEU A 88 -0.18 -15.62 -1.24
N ALA A 89 -0.16 -16.41 -2.31
CA ALA A 89 0.48 -17.73 -2.30
C ALA A 89 2.00 -17.66 -2.03
N PHE A 90 2.62 -16.51 -2.35
CA PHE A 90 4.05 -16.27 -2.16
C PHE A 90 4.37 -15.31 -0.99
N ALA A 91 3.34 -14.75 -0.34
CA ALA A 91 3.50 -13.80 0.74
C ALA A 91 3.74 -14.48 2.10
N SER A 92 4.58 -13.84 2.93
CA SER A 92 4.77 -14.21 4.34
C SER A 92 3.48 -14.07 5.14
N THR A 93 3.31 -14.89 6.19
CA THR A 93 2.09 -14.91 7.01
C THR A 93 1.73 -13.54 7.58
N LEU A 94 2.72 -12.78 8.04
CA LEU A 94 2.52 -11.44 8.62
C LEU A 94 1.99 -10.43 7.59
N SER A 95 2.45 -10.50 6.34
CA SER A 95 2.08 -9.54 5.29
C SER A 95 0.78 -9.87 4.57
N ARG A 96 0.27 -11.11 4.70
CA ARG A 96 -0.97 -11.57 4.04
C ARG A 96 -2.18 -10.67 4.31
N PRO A 97 -2.49 -10.26 5.56
CA PRO A 97 -3.65 -9.42 5.82
C PRO A 97 -3.58 -8.07 5.11
N LEU A 98 -2.40 -7.43 5.12
CA LEU A 98 -2.19 -6.15 4.43
C LEU A 98 -2.28 -6.30 2.92
N LEU A 99 -1.63 -7.33 2.35
CA LEU A 99 -1.64 -7.60 0.92
C LEU A 99 -3.06 -7.93 0.43
N LEU A 100 -3.80 -8.76 1.17
CA LEU A 100 -5.19 -9.08 0.86
C LEU A 100 -6.07 -7.83 0.89
N THR A 101 -5.93 -7.01 1.94
CA THR A 101 -6.68 -5.77 2.10
C THR A 101 -6.38 -4.79 0.97
N GLN A 102 -5.10 -4.55 0.69
CA GLN A 102 -4.65 -3.67 -0.39
C GLN A 102 -5.14 -4.16 -1.76
N GLY A 103 -4.88 -5.42 -2.10
CA GLY A 103 -5.25 -5.97 -3.41
C GLY A 103 -6.76 -6.01 -3.63
N SER A 104 -7.53 -6.41 -2.61
CA SER A 104 -9.00 -6.44 -2.68
C SER A 104 -9.59 -5.04 -2.83
N LEU A 105 -9.13 -4.07 -2.02
CA LEU A 105 -9.67 -2.71 -2.07
C LEU A 105 -9.23 -1.95 -3.31
N LEU A 106 -8.05 -2.24 -3.87
CA LEU A 106 -7.65 -1.73 -5.17
C LEU A 106 -8.51 -2.33 -6.28
N SER A 107 -8.82 -3.63 -6.23
CA SER A 107 -9.73 -4.27 -7.19
C SER A 107 -11.13 -3.64 -7.16
N VAL A 108 -11.65 -3.36 -5.96
CA VAL A 108 -12.90 -2.60 -5.77
C VAL A 108 -12.79 -1.20 -6.36
N ALA A 109 -11.67 -0.50 -6.13
CA ALA A 109 -11.46 0.86 -6.65
C ALA A 109 -11.48 0.90 -8.18
N VAL A 110 -10.74 0.02 -8.84
CA VAL A 110 -10.66 -0.03 -10.30
C VAL A 110 -12.02 -0.40 -10.89
N ALA A 111 -12.69 -1.43 -10.37
CA ALA A 111 -14.02 -1.81 -10.82
C ALA A 111 -15.05 -0.67 -10.64
N SER A 112 -14.98 0.04 -9.52
CA SER A 112 -15.83 1.21 -9.25
C SER A 112 -15.53 2.39 -10.18
N GLY A 113 -14.25 2.61 -10.50
CA GLY A 113 -13.83 3.56 -11.53
C GLY A 113 -14.43 3.22 -12.90
N VAL A 114 -14.38 1.95 -13.31
CA VAL A 114 -15.01 1.47 -14.55
C VAL A 114 -16.53 1.71 -14.52
N LEU A 115 -17.21 1.40 -13.41
CA LEU A 115 -18.65 1.67 -13.25
C LEU A 115 -18.99 3.17 -13.39
N CYS A 116 -18.08 4.08 -13.03
CA CYS A 116 -18.29 5.52 -13.20
C CYS A 116 -18.54 5.91 -14.66
N LEU A 117 -18.00 5.16 -15.63
CA LEU A 117 -18.19 5.41 -17.07
C LEU A 117 -19.67 5.26 -17.50
N ALA A 118 -20.46 4.46 -16.79
CA ALA A 118 -21.88 4.20 -17.07
C ALA A 118 -22.86 5.09 -16.28
N ILE A 119 -22.37 5.98 -15.41
CA ILE A 119 -23.27 6.83 -14.59
C ILE A 119 -24.02 7.82 -15.48
N ARG A 120 -25.34 7.62 -15.59
CA ARG A 120 -26.30 8.55 -16.23
C ARG A 120 -26.97 9.46 -15.20
N GLU A 121 -27.47 8.86 -14.13
CA GLU A 121 -28.18 9.53 -13.05
C GLU A 121 -27.51 9.24 -11.70
N GLU A 122 -27.38 10.26 -10.85
CA GLU A 122 -26.73 10.16 -9.54
C GLU A 122 -27.46 9.19 -8.59
N ARG A 123 -28.77 8.99 -8.76
CA ARG A 123 -29.58 8.10 -7.90
C ARG A 123 -29.63 6.65 -8.40
N SER A 124 -29.02 6.35 -9.55
CA SER A 124 -29.01 5.00 -10.10
C SER A 124 -28.28 4.00 -9.19
N ARG A 125 -28.61 2.70 -9.31
CA ARG A 125 -27.89 1.64 -8.58
C ARG A 125 -26.39 1.63 -8.92
N ILE A 126 -26.05 1.89 -10.18
CA ILE A 126 -24.66 1.96 -10.67
C ILE A 126 -23.91 3.09 -9.98
N ALA A 127 -24.50 4.29 -9.91
CA ALA A 127 -23.87 5.43 -9.25
C ALA A 127 -23.61 5.14 -7.77
N ARG A 128 -24.57 4.53 -7.06
CA ARG A 128 -24.39 4.14 -5.65
C ARG A 128 -23.26 3.14 -5.46
N LEU A 129 -23.21 2.09 -6.29
CA LEU A 129 -22.14 1.08 -6.19
C LEU A 129 -20.77 1.67 -6.49
N ALA A 130 -20.65 2.47 -7.55
CA ALA A 130 -19.40 3.13 -7.90
C ALA A 130 -18.93 4.09 -6.79
N ILE A 131 -19.83 4.91 -6.25
CA ILE A 131 -19.49 5.86 -5.18
C ILE A 131 -19.10 5.12 -3.90
N SER A 132 -19.88 4.11 -3.49
CA SER A 132 -19.57 3.34 -2.27
C SER A 132 -18.24 2.59 -2.38
N GLY A 133 -17.97 1.96 -3.52
CA GLY A 133 -16.70 1.27 -3.72
C GLY A 133 -15.51 2.24 -3.73
N MET A 134 -15.63 3.38 -4.42
CA MET A 134 -14.62 4.44 -4.37
C MET A 134 -14.41 4.98 -2.96
N ALA A 135 -15.48 5.18 -2.18
CA ALA A 135 -15.41 5.70 -0.83
C ALA A 135 -14.74 4.72 0.14
N VAL A 136 -15.07 3.43 0.06
CA VAL A 136 -14.44 2.38 0.88
C VAL A 136 -12.95 2.25 0.56
N SER A 137 -12.58 2.26 -0.73
CA SER A 137 -11.17 2.25 -1.12
C SER A 137 -10.44 3.53 -0.71
N ALA A 138 -11.09 4.70 -0.80
CA ALA A 138 -10.52 5.95 -0.33
C ALA A 138 -10.32 5.97 1.20
N ALA A 139 -11.21 5.37 1.98
CA ALA A 139 -11.03 5.23 3.43
C ALA A 139 -9.77 4.42 3.78
N ALA A 140 -9.50 3.34 3.03
CA ALA A 140 -8.27 2.58 3.19
C ALA A 140 -7.02 3.34 2.72
N ALA A 141 -7.14 4.17 1.68
CA ALA A 141 -6.06 5.08 1.30
C ALA A 141 -5.76 6.10 2.41
N ILE A 142 -6.80 6.66 3.04
CA ILE A 142 -6.64 7.56 4.19
C ILE A 142 -5.92 6.83 5.34
N TRP A 143 -6.35 5.60 5.68
CA TRP A 143 -5.66 4.79 6.68
C TRP A 143 -4.17 4.60 6.33
N SER A 144 -3.87 4.26 5.07
CA SER A 144 -2.49 4.10 4.58
C SER A 144 -1.68 5.40 4.72
N LEU A 145 -2.26 6.56 4.39
CA LEU A 145 -1.62 7.86 4.50
C LEU A 145 -1.42 8.29 5.97
N LEU A 146 -2.40 8.02 6.83
CA LEU A 146 -2.33 8.32 8.27
C LEU A 146 -1.26 7.51 9.00
N SER A 147 -0.82 6.39 8.45
CA SER A 147 0.34 5.66 8.99
C SER A 147 1.61 6.50 8.99
N VAL A 148 1.79 7.42 8.04
CA VAL A 148 3.01 8.26 7.97
C VAL A 148 3.17 9.12 9.23
N PRO A 149 2.23 10.02 9.58
CA PRO A 149 2.36 10.81 10.81
C PRO A 149 2.33 9.95 12.07
N ALA A 150 1.61 8.81 12.08
CA ALA A 150 1.60 7.91 13.22
C ALA A 150 2.99 7.26 13.46
N VAL A 151 3.65 6.78 12.40
CA VAL A 151 5.02 6.24 12.49
C VAL A 151 5.98 7.32 12.98
N VAL A 152 5.91 8.53 12.43
CA VAL A 152 6.76 9.66 12.84
C VAL A 152 6.57 9.96 14.33
N PHE A 153 5.32 10.12 14.76
CA PHE A 153 4.99 10.40 16.16
C PHE A 153 5.49 9.29 17.09
N GLN A 154 5.18 8.03 16.77
CA GLN A 154 5.56 6.89 17.60
C GLN A 154 7.06 6.62 17.63
N ALA A 155 7.78 6.83 16.52
CA ALA A 155 9.23 6.68 16.50
C ALA A 155 9.89 7.69 17.44
N ASN A 156 9.49 8.96 17.36
CA ASN A 156 10.01 10.00 18.25
C ASN A 156 9.65 9.73 19.73
N GLN A 157 8.40 9.31 20.00
CA GLN A 157 7.96 8.97 21.35
C GLN A 157 8.75 7.78 21.92
N THR A 158 8.93 6.71 21.14
CA THR A 158 9.66 5.51 21.56
C THR A 158 11.16 5.78 21.72
N ALA A 159 11.74 6.63 20.87
CA ALA A 159 13.15 7.00 20.94
C ALA A 159 13.44 7.91 22.14
N ALA A 160 12.48 8.73 22.58
CA ALA A 160 12.61 9.62 23.74
C ALA A 160 13.88 10.51 23.67
N GLY A 161 14.25 10.96 22.47
CA GLY A 161 15.43 11.79 22.22
C GLY A 161 16.72 11.02 21.86
N ALA A 162 16.73 9.69 21.97
CA ALA A 162 17.85 8.88 21.51
C ALA A 162 17.94 8.85 19.97
N PRO A 163 19.15 8.72 19.39
CA PRO A 163 19.31 8.43 17.96
C PRO A 163 18.53 7.18 17.56
N PHE A 164 17.92 7.19 16.37
CA PHE A 164 17.20 6.03 15.85
C PHE A 164 17.28 5.95 14.33
N CYS A 165 16.87 4.82 13.77
CA CYS A 165 16.64 4.67 12.34
C CYS A 165 15.43 3.77 12.08
N ILE A 166 14.79 3.96 10.93
CA ILE A 166 13.65 3.15 10.49
C ILE A 166 14.04 2.43 9.21
N ALA A 167 13.75 1.14 9.12
CA ALA A 167 14.04 0.30 7.95
C ALA A 167 12.89 -0.67 7.66
N HIS A 168 12.81 -1.13 6.41
CA HIS A 168 12.08 -2.38 6.14
C HIS A 168 12.91 -3.55 6.67
N HIS A 169 12.27 -4.58 7.21
CA HIS A 169 13.00 -5.71 7.79
C HIS A 169 13.89 -6.47 6.79
N HIS A 170 13.57 -6.42 5.49
CA HIS A 170 14.33 -7.17 4.48
C HIS A 170 15.36 -6.32 3.72
N SER A 171 15.18 -5.01 3.64
CA SER A 171 16.20 -4.14 3.06
C SER A 171 17.19 -3.82 4.17
N SER A 172 18.45 -4.23 4.03
CA SER A 172 19.57 -3.76 4.88
C SER A 172 19.90 -2.28 4.59
N SER A 173 18.87 -1.45 4.57
CA SER A 173 18.92 -0.03 4.31
C SER A 173 17.77 0.64 5.06
N ALA A 174 18.04 1.83 5.60
CA ALA A 174 17.02 2.72 6.10
C ALA A 174 15.95 3.01 5.02
N ILE A 175 14.75 3.40 5.46
CA ILE A 175 13.79 4.01 4.54
C ILE A 175 14.44 5.25 3.91
N GLY A 176 14.27 5.43 2.61
CA GLY A 176 14.83 6.60 1.90
C GLY A 176 13.80 7.71 1.62
N SER A 177 12.61 7.64 2.22
CA SER A 177 11.57 8.67 2.07
C SER A 177 10.45 8.44 3.08
N LEU A 178 9.83 9.53 3.57
CA LEU A 178 8.58 9.49 4.34
C LEU A 178 7.44 8.81 3.56
N TRP A 179 7.49 8.84 2.22
CA TRP A 179 6.49 8.17 1.38
C TRP A 179 6.50 6.65 1.58
N ASN A 180 7.62 6.07 2.00
CA ASN A 180 7.72 4.63 2.25
C ASN A 180 7.09 4.22 3.59
N LEU A 181 6.65 5.18 4.42
CA LEU A 181 5.99 4.95 5.71
C LEU A 181 4.46 4.75 5.61
N ARG A 182 3.88 4.87 4.40
CA ARG A 182 2.45 4.60 4.20
C ARG A 182 2.10 3.17 4.60
N GLY A 183 0.90 2.93 5.13
CA GLY A 183 0.48 1.62 5.61
C GLY A 183 0.56 0.51 4.55
N PHE A 184 0.25 0.83 3.30
CA PHE A 184 0.38 -0.11 2.17
C PHE A 184 1.77 -0.14 1.53
N ALA A 185 2.78 0.53 2.09
CA ALA A 185 4.17 0.48 1.64
C ALA A 185 5.11 0.01 2.75
N PHE A 186 4.80 0.32 4.00
CA PHE A 186 5.61 0.06 5.18
C PHE A 186 5.31 -1.32 5.79
N TYR A 187 5.49 -2.34 4.97
CA TYR A 187 5.50 -3.73 5.40
C TYR A 187 6.52 -4.54 4.59
N THR A 188 6.96 -5.67 5.10
CA THR A 188 7.90 -6.55 4.37
C THR A 188 7.19 -7.30 3.24
N THR A 189 7.72 -7.21 2.02
CA THR A 189 7.26 -8.02 0.88
C THR A 189 8.09 -9.28 0.68
N ALA A 190 9.07 -9.54 1.55
CA ALA A 190 9.93 -10.71 1.45
C ALA A 190 9.10 -12.01 1.46
N SER A 191 9.38 -12.89 0.50
CA SER A 191 8.75 -14.20 0.42
C SER A 191 9.45 -15.16 1.38
N GLY A 192 8.70 -15.65 2.37
CA GLY A 192 9.12 -16.78 3.20
C GLY A 192 8.54 -18.06 2.61
N TYR A 193 9.32 -18.81 1.84
CA TYR A 193 8.87 -20.10 1.33
C TYR A 193 8.61 -21.04 2.53
N LYS A 194 7.34 -21.38 2.79
CA LYS A 194 6.89 -22.42 3.75
C LYS A 194 7.39 -22.29 5.19
N SER A 195 7.42 -21.10 5.78
CA SER A 195 7.61 -20.99 7.23
C SER A 195 6.38 -20.34 7.88
N THR A 196 5.62 -21.14 8.63
CA THR A 196 4.47 -20.73 9.46
C THR A 196 4.87 -19.92 10.67
N SER A 197 6.12 -19.50 10.78
CA SER A 197 6.64 -18.81 11.96
C SER A 197 6.93 -17.34 11.63
N ASP A 198 6.56 -16.48 12.55
CA ASP A 198 6.50 -15.01 12.48
C ASP A 198 7.89 -14.34 12.38
N TRP A 199 8.76 -14.83 11.48
CA TRP A 199 10.15 -14.40 11.34
C TRP A 199 10.34 -13.11 10.55
N TYR A 200 9.25 -12.47 10.13
CA TYR A 200 9.28 -11.24 9.37
C TYR A 200 8.46 -10.19 10.09
N PHE A 201 8.94 -8.94 10.11
CA PHE A 201 8.29 -7.79 10.76
C PHE A 201 7.81 -6.79 9.70
N HIS A 202 6.79 -5.98 10.01
CA HIS A 202 6.26 -5.02 9.04
C HIS A 202 7.31 -3.95 8.72
N GLY A 203 7.79 -3.29 9.76
CA GLY A 203 8.84 -2.28 9.70
C GLY A 203 9.58 -2.25 11.01
N ILE A 204 10.86 -1.92 10.97
CA ILE A 204 11.73 -1.93 12.15
C ILE A 204 12.10 -0.51 12.50
N LEU A 205 11.95 -0.18 13.77
CA LEU A 205 12.59 0.96 14.41
C LEU A 205 13.76 0.41 15.23
N VAL A 206 14.98 0.90 14.95
CA VAL A 206 16.17 0.64 15.75
C VAL A 206 16.47 1.92 16.53
N VAL A 207 16.47 1.83 17.85
CA VAL A 207 16.78 2.95 18.74
C VAL A 207 18.09 2.66 19.44
N ASP A 208 19.00 3.63 19.44
CA ASP A 208 20.23 3.53 20.20
C ASP A 208 19.92 3.55 21.71
N GLY A 209 20.69 2.80 22.49
CA GLY A 209 20.43 2.61 23.91
C GLY A 209 21.70 2.34 24.69
N ASP A 210 21.68 2.65 25.98
CA ASP A 210 22.85 2.55 26.85
C ASP A 210 23.40 1.10 26.93
N ASP A 211 22.49 0.10 26.91
CA ASP A 211 22.82 -1.33 26.89
C ASP A 211 22.92 -1.91 25.47
N GLY A 212 23.03 -1.05 24.45
CA GLY A 212 23.04 -1.39 23.04
C GLY A 212 21.69 -1.16 22.32
N PRO A 213 21.64 -1.47 21.02
CA PRO A 213 20.49 -1.15 20.18
C PRO A 213 19.24 -1.92 20.59
N ARG A 214 18.12 -1.20 20.69
CA ARG A 214 16.78 -1.73 20.95
C ARG A 214 15.97 -1.77 19.67
N TYR A 215 15.24 -2.84 19.46
CA TYR A 215 14.48 -3.08 18.23
C TYR A 215 12.98 -3.09 18.51
N PHE A 216 12.22 -2.49 17.60
CA PHE A 216 10.76 -2.43 17.69
C PHE A 216 10.13 -2.75 16.35
N ASN A 217 9.03 -3.50 16.36
CA ASN A 217 8.22 -3.81 15.20
C ASN A 217 7.06 -2.83 15.07
N TRP A 218 6.85 -2.31 13.88
CA TRP A 218 5.64 -1.55 13.56
C TRP A 218 4.40 -2.45 13.58
N SER A 219 3.37 -1.97 14.27
CA SER A 219 2.08 -2.63 14.44
C SER A 219 1.01 -1.84 13.70
N PRO A 220 0.70 -2.16 12.43
CA PRO A 220 -0.28 -1.41 11.64
C PRO A 220 -1.66 -1.36 12.29
N ARG A 221 -2.03 -2.41 13.03
CA ARG A 221 -3.31 -2.50 13.74
C ARG A 221 -3.41 -1.50 14.89
N HIS A 222 -2.32 -1.30 15.63
CA HIS A 222 -2.30 -0.48 16.85
C HIS A 222 -1.67 0.89 16.64
N PHE A 223 -1.17 1.18 15.43
CA PHE A 223 -0.44 2.41 15.10
C PHE A 223 0.68 2.71 16.10
N ARG A 224 1.49 1.71 16.45
CA ARG A 224 2.60 1.87 17.38
C ARG A 224 3.75 0.92 17.08
N PHE A 225 4.89 1.21 17.70
CA PHE A 225 6.05 0.34 17.73
C PHE A 225 5.99 -0.55 18.97
N ASP A 226 5.90 -1.86 18.77
CA ASP A 226 5.94 -2.88 19.82
C ASP A 226 7.39 -3.39 19.98
N ARG A 227 7.90 -3.47 21.23
CA ARG A 227 9.28 -3.89 21.51
C ARG A 227 9.52 -5.35 21.09
N ILE A 228 10.72 -5.63 20.59
CA ILE A 228 11.22 -6.98 20.32
C ILE A 228 12.22 -7.33 21.42
N ASP A 229 11.85 -8.19 22.36
CA ASP A 229 12.64 -8.47 23.56
C ASP A 229 13.87 -9.37 23.32
N HIS A 230 13.82 -10.22 22.28
CA HIS A 230 14.87 -11.20 21.95
C HIS A 230 15.23 -11.17 20.46
N PRO A 231 15.79 -10.05 19.95
CA PRO A 231 16.06 -9.86 18.53
C PRO A 231 17.03 -10.90 17.94
N GLU A 232 17.88 -11.51 18.76
CA GLU A 232 18.84 -12.54 18.39
C GLU A 232 18.23 -13.91 18.07
N ARG A 233 16.97 -14.16 18.46
CA ARG A 233 16.30 -15.44 18.24
C ARG A 233 15.70 -15.58 16.84
N PHE A 234 15.65 -14.49 16.07
CA PHE A 234 15.02 -14.47 14.75
C PHE A 234 15.98 -14.94 13.65
N ILE A 235 15.50 -15.81 12.75
CA ILE A 235 16.28 -16.34 11.62
C ILE A 235 16.70 -15.22 10.67
N ALA A 236 15.80 -14.27 10.43
CA ALA A 236 16.14 -13.05 9.71
C ALA A 236 16.83 -12.08 10.69
N PRO A 237 18.08 -11.66 10.40
CA PRO A 237 18.85 -10.84 11.33
C PRO A 237 18.26 -9.42 11.42
N LEU A 238 18.01 -8.97 12.65
CA LEU A 238 17.65 -7.58 12.95
C LEU A 238 18.87 -6.66 13.08
N LYS A 239 20.06 -7.24 13.26
CA LYS A 239 21.31 -6.48 13.38
C LYS A 239 21.70 -5.88 12.02
N ASN A 240 22.26 -4.68 12.05
CA ASN A 240 22.78 -3.98 10.87
C ASN A 240 21.74 -3.66 9.77
N LEU A 241 20.45 -3.56 10.11
CA LEU A 241 19.41 -3.13 9.17
C LEU A 241 19.61 -1.66 8.73
N CYS A 242 19.95 -0.81 9.68
CA CYS A 242 20.30 0.59 9.49
C CYS A 242 21.10 1.08 10.71
N THR A 243 21.78 2.22 10.56
CA THR A 243 22.52 2.86 11.64
C THR A 243 21.67 3.98 12.24
N PRO A 244 21.42 3.97 13.56
CA PRO A 244 20.75 5.08 14.24
C PRO A 244 21.46 6.43 14.00
N SER A 245 20.69 7.48 13.75
CA SER A 245 21.19 8.85 13.58
C SER A 245 20.29 9.82 14.36
N SER A 246 20.88 10.83 14.98
CA SER A 246 20.13 11.94 15.58
C SER A 246 19.50 12.86 14.52
N ALA A 247 19.99 12.79 13.28
CA ALA A 247 19.52 13.55 12.14
C ALA A 247 18.65 12.72 11.17
N PHE A 248 18.19 11.53 11.58
CA PHE A 248 17.47 10.59 10.71
C PHE A 248 16.37 11.25 9.85
N TRP A 249 15.48 12.07 10.44
CA TRP A 249 14.43 12.74 9.69
C TRP A 249 14.93 13.78 8.68
N ALA A 250 16.08 14.40 8.95
CA ALA A 250 16.70 15.38 8.06
C ALA A 250 17.45 14.72 6.89
N GLU A 251 17.70 13.41 6.98
CA GLU A 251 18.40 12.61 5.97
C GLU A 251 17.43 11.92 4.97
N LEU A 252 16.10 12.06 5.16
CA LEU A 252 15.04 11.43 4.34
C LEU A 252 14.61 12.23 3.09
#